data_AF-A0A3M7MKT1-F1
#
_entry.id   AF-A0A3M7MKT1-F1
#
_cell.length_a   1.000
_cell.length_b   1.000
_cell.length_c   1.000
_cell.angle_alpha   90.00
_cell.angle_beta   90.00
_cell.angle_gamma   90.00
#
_symmetry.space_group_name_H-M   'P 1'
#
loop_
_entity.id
_entity.type
_entity.pdbx_description
1 polymer ?
#
loop_
_entity_poly.entity_id
_entity_poly.type
_entity_poly.pdbx_seq_one_letter_code
_entity_poly.pdbx_strand_id
1 'polypeptide(L)'
;MPTTGAAPPTNPSTLATPSATSLPANGFGGSWYTVGFQVPVYNHNHNPHVVREINWYMTDQFVESTANAGSIYGVSFGVCLLVFIYVIVLTPRSKMRRPFYVFYLLALVSETIRALVDTVRVGRLGMSPYSAYLSLTGDVGSTTWSTGYINLSITKQAAAILSYSFTVACLWIQAYSLLRRVRHDHSRLYWAIMGSLTSGSLATLVFDILYAYSRIRRLQKNAGQFDFNTVTSGTWMGLALSFASWSMVSAGSVIHLMYTRIRFGVRGNGVYQFSIAILLLVTLDSFLVPITLCLLGLIPNRFDITKATSLVIPAVARVARRHENPFRDPVRDAVDRELEEIDAMETPRTSQASEELVVGHVADEQVLQQRARRVMRNLAGRNITPRSSQTKMM
;
A
#
# COMPACT_ATOMS: atom_id res chain seq x y z
N MET A 1 46.58 18.16 -52.47
CA MET A 1 45.84 17.46 -51.40
C MET A 1 45.91 18.33 -50.16
N PRO A 2 44.81 18.96 -49.71
CA PRO A 2 44.83 19.75 -48.48
C PRO A 2 44.66 18.84 -47.26
N THR A 3 45.54 19.02 -46.29
CA THR A 3 45.54 18.37 -44.98
C THR A 3 44.34 18.85 -44.16
N THR A 4 43.47 17.92 -43.78
CA THR A 4 42.38 18.14 -42.82
C THR A 4 42.97 18.40 -41.45
N GLY A 5 42.83 19.65 -40.97
CA GLY A 5 43.16 20.03 -39.61
C GLY A 5 42.30 19.28 -38.60
N ALA A 6 42.95 18.59 -37.67
CA ALA A 6 42.29 18.04 -36.50
C ALA A 6 41.70 19.18 -35.66
N ALA A 7 40.41 19.08 -35.32
CA ALA A 7 39.77 20.00 -34.41
C ALA A 7 40.47 19.93 -33.03
N PRO A 8 40.75 21.08 -32.38
CA PRO A 8 41.42 21.10 -31.10
C PRO A 8 40.52 20.48 -30.01
N PRO A 9 41.11 19.82 -28.99
CA PRO A 9 40.37 19.26 -27.87
C PRO A 9 39.67 20.39 -27.11
N THR A 10 38.35 20.30 -26.95
CA THR A 10 37.59 21.20 -26.08
C THR A 10 38.02 21.01 -24.64
N ASN A 11 38.60 22.05 -24.05
CA ASN A 11 38.94 22.13 -22.63
C ASN A 11 37.69 21.88 -21.76
N PRO A 12 37.76 21.05 -20.71
CA PRO A 12 36.63 20.78 -19.80
C PRO A 12 36.28 21.96 -18.86
N SER A 13 36.86 23.14 -19.05
CA SER A 13 36.85 24.26 -18.09
C SER A 13 35.81 25.36 -18.34
N THR A 14 34.82 25.15 -19.20
CA THR A 14 33.65 26.06 -19.32
C THR A 14 32.34 25.35 -18.97
N LEU A 15 32.29 24.64 -17.85
CA LEU A 15 31.02 24.42 -17.16
C LEU A 15 30.63 25.75 -16.51
N ALA A 16 29.74 26.50 -17.15
CA ALA A 16 29.11 27.65 -16.53
C ALA A 16 28.37 27.16 -15.27
N THR A 17 28.96 27.36 -14.10
CA THR A 17 28.27 27.13 -12.83
C THR A 17 27.08 28.09 -12.77
N PRO A 18 25.85 27.58 -12.63
CA PRO A 18 24.68 28.44 -12.56
C PRO A 18 24.77 29.40 -11.38
N SER A 19 24.37 30.65 -11.57
CA SER A 19 24.28 31.60 -10.47
C SER A 19 23.18 31.16 -9.50
N ALA A 20 23.47 31.23 -8.20
CA ALA A 20 22.49 30.91 -7.17
C ALA A 20 21.41 32.00 -7.12
N THR A 21 20.26 31.75 -7.75
CA THR A 21 19.10 32.65 -7.79
C THR A 21 18.11 32.44 -6.64
N SER A 22 18.18 31.30 -5.94
CA SER A 22 17.34 30.99 -4.78
C SER A 22 18.02 29.98 -3.85
N LEU A 23 17.83 30.17 -2.53
CA LEU A 23 18.31 29.24 -1.51
C LEU A 23 17.41 28.00 -1.45
N PRO A 24 17.98 26.79 -1.24
CA PRO A 24 17.19 25.60 -0.98
C PRO A 24 16.47 25.71 0.37
N ALA A 25 15.21 25.29 0.42
CA ALA A 25 14.43 25.18 1.65
C ALA A 25 14.47 23.72 2.13
N ASN A 26 14.99 23.47 3.34
CA ASN A 26 15.15 22.11 3.90
C ASN A 26 15.94 21.14 2.99
N GLY A 27 16.87 21.66 2.19
CA GLY A 27 17.63 20.87 1.21
C GLY A 27 16.90 20.59 -0.11
N PHE A 28 15.65 21.06 -0.27
CA PHE A 28 14.87 20.95 -1.51
C PHE A 28 14.77 22.29 -2.24
N GLY A 29 14.72 22.24 -3.57
CA GLY A 29 14.58 23.43 -4.41
C GLY A 29 15.87 24.25 -4.51
N GLY A 30 15.73 25.55 -4.75
CA GLY A 30 16.87 26.42 -5.05
C GLY A 30 17.27 26.40 -6.53
N SER A 31 18.27 27.20 -6.88
CA SER A 31 18.70 27.40 -8.27
C SER A 31 19.10 26.13 -9.01
N TRP A 32 19.63 25.13 -8.30
CA TRP A 32 20.04 23.85 -8.88
C TRP A 32 18.88 22.98 -9.37
N TYR A 33 17.65 23.19 -8.87
CA TYR A 33 16.46 22.43 -9.32
C TYR A 33 15.93 22.92 -10.66
N THR A 34 16.23 24.18 -11.02
CA THR A 34 15.86 24.78 -12.30
C THR A 34 16.95 24.70 -13.35
N VAL A 35 18.18 24.40 -12.95
CA VAL A 35 19.31 24.31 -13.88
C VAL A 35 19.41 22.90 -14.43
N GLY A 36 19.28 22.80 -15.74
CA GLY A 36 19.53 21.56 -16.44
C GLY A 36 21.02 21.27 -16.57
N PHE A 37 21.38 20.00 -16.40
CA PHE A 37 22.67 19.46 -16.75
C PHE A 37 22.49 18.37 -17.81
N GLN A 38 23.48 18.27 -18.69
CA GLN A 38 23.43 17.39 -19.84
C GLN A 38 23.86 15.98 -19.45
N VAL A 39 23.01 14.99 -19.79
CA VAL A 39 23.30 13.56 -19.64
C VAL A 39 23.35 12.92 -21.03
N PRO A 40 24.38 12.12 -21.33
CA PRO A 40 24.50 11.46 -22.63
C PRO A 40 23.35 10.48 -22.87
N VAL A 41 22.85 10.45 -24.11
CA VAL A 41 21.81 9.54 -24.58
C VAL A 41 22.38 8.67 -25.70
N TYR A 42 22.45 7.38 -25.44
CA TYR A 42 23.01 6.39 -26.38
C TYR A 42 21.96 5.92 -27.40
N ASN A 43 21.21 6.83 -28.03
CA ASN A 43 20.16 6.50 -29.01
C ASN A 43 20.64 5.42 -30.02
N HIS A 44 19.75 4.63 -30.63
CA HIS A 44 20.07 3.48 -31.49
C HIS A 44 21.20 3.71 -32.52
N ASN A 45 21.37 4.96 -33.00
CA ASN A 45 22.41 5.35 -33.94
C ASN A 45 23.81 5.56 -33.32
N HIS A 46 23.99 5.30 -32.02
CA HIS A 46 25.24 5.49 -31.28
C HIS A 46 25.86 6.88 -31.50
N ASN A 47 25.03 7.91 -31.71
CA ASN A 47 25.51 9.26 -31.88
C ASN A 47 25.86 9.82 -30.48
N PRO A 48 27.15 10.01 -30.15
CA PRO A 48 27.57 10.47 -28.83
C PRO A 48 27.16 11.92 -28.54
N HIS A 49 26.64 12.64 -29.55
CA HIS A 49 26.26 14.05 -29.45
C HIS A 49 24.81 14.27 -29.02
N VAL A 50 24.00 13.22 -28.83
CA VAL A 50 22.64 13.37 -28.31
C VAL A 50 22.73 13.43 -26.79
N VAL A 51 22.52 14.63 -26.24
CA VAL A 51 22.44 14.88 -24.80
C VAL A 51 21.00 15.25 -24.44
N ARG A 52 20.56 14.78 -23.27
CA ARG A 52 19.28 15.19 -22.70
C ARG A 52 19.55 16.01 -21.45
N GLU A 53 18.86 17.14 -21.38
CA GLU A 53 18.90 18.03 -20.23
C GLU A 53 18.00 17.46 -19.12
N ILE A 54 18.57 17.26 -17.95
CA ILE A 54 17.85 16.84 -16.74
C ILE A 54 18.21 17.79 -15.60
N ASN A 55 17.38 17.88 -14.57
CA ASN A 55 17.64 18.72 -13.41
C ASN A 55 17.51 17.93 -12.10
N TRP A 56 17.90 18.56 -10.99
CA TRP A 56 17.79 17.95 -9.66
C TRP A 56 16.34 17.67 -9.26
N TYR A 57 15.39 18.49 -9.72
CA TYR A 57 13.96 18.24 -9.52
C TYR A 57 13.51 16.90 -10.08
N MET A 58 13.89 16.57 -11.33
CA MET A 58 13.56 15.29 -11.96
C MET A 58 14.22 14.10 -11.23
N THR A 59 15.43 14.31 -10.70
CA THR A 59 16.16 13.28 -9.96
C THR A 59 15.48 12.97 -8.63
N ASP A 60 15.08 13.99 -7.89
CA ASP A 60 14.34 13.84 -6.64
C ASP A 60 12.99 13.19 -6.85
N GLN A 61 12.23 13.61 -7.87
CA GLN A 61 10.97 12.97 -8.22
C GLN A 61 11.15 11.49 -8.55
N PHE A 62 12.24 11.12 -9.22
CA PHE A 62 12.56 9.72 -9.50
C PHE A 62 12.88 8.94 -8.22
N VAL A 63 13.69 9.51 -7.31
CA VAL A 63 14.04 8.88 -6.04
C VAL A 63 12.80 8.70 -5.17
N GLU A 64 11.98 9.74 -5.01
CA GLU A 64 10.73 9.70 -4.26
C GLU A 64 9.79 8.62 -4.83
N SER A 65 9.65 8.56 -6.16
CA SER A 65 8.87 7.53 -6.85
C SER A 65 9.34 6.12 -6.52
N THR A 66 10.64 5.89 -6.65
CA THR A 66 11.23 4.56 -6.50
C THR A 66 11.17 4.10 -5.06
N ALA A 67 11.38 5.02 -4.10
CA ALA A 67 11.23 4.76 -2.68
C ALA A 67 9.78 4.43 -2.32
N ASN A 68 8.81 5.16 -2.87
CA ASN A 68 7.39 4.90 -2.70
C ASN A 68 6.97 3.54 -3.28
N ALA A 69 7.40 3.23 -4.51
CA ALA A 69 7.14 1.93 -5.12
C ALA A 69 7.76 0.79 -4.34
N GLY A 70 9.02 0.94 -3.90
CA GLY A 70 9.71 -0.03 -3.05
C GLY A 70 9.00 -0.27 -1.72
N SER A 71 8.51 0.80 -1.09
CA SER A 71 7.73 0.72 0.16
C SER A 71 6.44 -0.07 -0.04
N ILE A 72 5.72 0.14 -1.14
CA ILE A 72 4.49 -0.61 -1.44
C ILE A 72 4.77 -2.09 -1.65
N TYR A 73 5.80 -2.44 -2.42
CA TYR A 73 6.14 -3.84 -2.63
C TYR A 73 6.58 -4.51 -1.33
N GLY A 74 7.33 -3.80 -0.48
CA GLY A 74 7.69 -4.27 0.86
C GLY A 74 6.49 -4.49 1.77
N VAL A 75 5.57 -3.52 1.86
CA VAL A 75 4.34 -3.65 2.65
C VAL A 75 3.45 -4.77 2.10
N SER A 76 3.27 -4.85 0.78
CA SER A 76 2.48 -5.91 0.15
C SER A 76 3.05 -7.30 0.43
N PHE A 77 4.37 -7.47 0.33
CA PHE A 77 5.04 -8.71 0.70
C PHE A 77 4.84 -9.04 2.18
N GLY A 78 5.04 -8.07 3.08
CA GLY A 78 4.85 -8.25 4.52
C GLY A 78 3.43 -8.66 4.88
N VAL A 79 2.41 -8.02 4.30
CA VAL A 79 0.99 -8.36 4.50
C VAL A 79 0.69 -9.77 3.98
N CYS A 80 1.14 -10.12 2.77
CA CYS A 80 0.95 -11.47 2.22
C CYS A 80 1.59 -12.53 3.10
N LEU A 81 2.82 -12.29 3.58
CA LEU A 81 3.55 -13.20 4.45
C LEU A 81 2.87 -13.36 5.82
N LEU A 82 2.40 -12.26 6.42
CA LEU A 82 1.66 -12.31 7.68
C LEU A 82 0.36 -13.10 7.54
N VAL A 83 -0.40 -12.87 6.46
CA VAL A 83 -1.60 -13.65 6.16
C VAL A 83 -1.24 -15.13 5.94
N PHE A 84 -0.12 -15.43 5.28
CA PHE A 84 0.32 -16.80 5.06
C PHE A 84 0.59 -17.54 6.36
N ILE A 85 1.38 -16.93 7.24
CA ILE A 85 1.71 -17.48 8.55
C ILE A 85 0.43 -17.62 9.37
N TYR A 86 -0.42 -16.59 9.41
CA TYR A 86 -1.67 -16.60 10.14
C TYR A 86 -2.58 -17.77 9.70
N VAL A 87 -2.73 -17.96 8.39
CA VAL A 87 -3.56 -19.02 7.82
C VAL A 87 -2.99 -20.40 8.13
N ILE A 88 -1.67 -20.58 8.07
CA ILE A 88 -1.04 -21.87 8.39
C ILE A 88 -1.16 -22.19 9.89
N VAL A 89 -0.91 -21.21 10.75
CA VAL A 89 -0.81 -21.41 12.21
C VAL A 89 -2.19 -21.57 12.84
N LEU A 90 -3.18 -20.77 12.44
CA LEU A 90 -4.49 -20.72 13.11
C LEU A 90 -5.55 -21.59 12.46
N THR A 91 -5.33 -22.09 11.24
CA THR A 91 -6.31 -22.98 10.60
C THR A 91 -6.15 -24.41 11.11
N PRO A 92 -7.17 -25.01 11.73
CA PRO A 92 -7.09 -26.39 12.19
C PRO A 92 -6.92 -27.35 10.99
N ARG A 93 -6.06 -28.37 11.15
CA ARG A 93 -5.73 -29.34 10.09
C ARG A 93 -6.95 -30.02 9.45
N SER A 94 -8.04 -30.17 10.20
CA SER A 94 -9.30 -30.73 9.69
C SER A 94 -9.99 -29.87 8.63
N LYS A 95 -9.78 -28.54 8.65
CA LYS A 95 -10.34 -27.60 7.66
C LYS A 95 -9.40 -27.37 6.47
N MET A 96 -8.10 -27.55 6.65
CA MET A 96 -7.08 -27.33 5.61
C MET A 96 -7.23 -28.24 4.38
N ARG A 97 -7.85 -29.42 4.52
CA ARG A 97 -8.06 -30.36 3.41
C ARG A 97 -9.21 -30.00 2.47
N ARG A 98 -10.01 -28.97 2.81
CA ARG A 98 -11.11 -28.55 1.94
C ARG A 98 -10.55 -27.92 0.65
N PRO A 99 -11.17 -28.16 -0.51
CA PRO A 99 -10.65 -27.69 -1.80
C PRO A 99 -10.46 -26.18 -1.83
N PHE A 100 -11.36 -25.42 -1.20
CA PHE A 100 -11.22 -23.97 -1.02
C PHE A 100 -9.90 -23.58 -0.35
N TYR A 101 -9.53 -24.23 0.75
CA TYR A 101 -8.30 -23.91 1.50
C TYR A 101 -7.04 -24.27 0.71
N VAL A 102 -7.07 -25.35 -0.06
CA VAL A 102 -5.94 -25.75 -0.91
C VAL A 102 -5.69 -24.69 -1.98
N PHE A 103 -6.73 -24.27 -2.72
CA PHE A 103 -6.58 -23.21 -3.71
C PHE A 103 -6.21 -21.87 -3.08
N TYR A 104 -6.73 -21.56 -1.89
CA TYR A 104 -6.39 -20.34 -1.18
C TYR A 104 -4.90 -20.32 -0.77
N LEU A 105 -4.36 -21.43 -0.26
CA LEU A 105 -2.94 -21.55 0.06
C LEU A 105 -2.08 -21.46 -1.21
N LEU A 106 -2.47 -22.10 -2.31
CA LEU A 106 -1.73 -22.02 -3.57
C LEU A 106 -1.73 -20.60 -4.16
N ALA A 107 -2.86 -19.89 -4.10
CA ALA A 107 -2.96 -18.49 -4.46
C ALA A 107 -1.99 -17.66 -3.62
N LEU A 108 -2.02 -17.85 -2.31
CA LEU A 108 -1.23 -17.06 -1.38
C LEU A 108 0.28 -17.33 -1.48
N VAL A 109 0.69 -18.58 -1.71
CA VAL A 109 2.10 -18.94 -1.99
C VAL A 109 2.56 -18.27 -3.28
N SER A 110 1.76 -18.37 -4.35
CA SER A 110 2.08 -17.74 -5.64
C SER A 110 2.19 -16.23 -5.51
N GLU A 111 1.28 -15.61 -4.75
CA GLU A 111 1.29 -14.18 -4.46
C GLU A 111 2.49 -13.75 -3.61
N THR A 112 2.87 -14.56 -2.63
CA THR A 112 4.06 -14.30 -1.79
C THR A 112 5.34 -14.36 -2.63
N ILE A 113 5.45 -15.33 -3.55
CA ILE A 113 6.56 -15.42 -4.50
C ILE A 113 6.58 -14.19 -5.42
N ARG A 114 5.42 -13.80 -5.97
CA ARG A 114 5.28 -12.61 -6.82
C ARG A 114 5.75 -11.34 -6.09
N ALA A 115 5.26 -11.13 -4.86
CA ALA A 115 5.58 -9.98 -4.04
C ALA A 115 7.08 -9.96 -3.63
N LEU A 116 7.64 -11.12 -3.27
CA LEU A 116 9.07 -11.26 -2.97
C LEU A 116 9.93 -10.86 -4.16
N VAL A 117 9.60 -11.35 -5.37
CA VAL A 117 10.32 -11.00 -6.58
C VAL A 117 10.25 -9.49 -6.84
N ASP A 118 9.10 -8.85 -6.62
CA ASP A 118 8.96 -7.40 -6.76
C ASP A 118 9.83 -6.63 -5.75
N THR A 119 9.86 -7.04 -4.48
CA THR A 119 10.74 -6.45 -3.46
C THR A 119 12.22 -6.60 -3.83
N VAL A 120 12.65 -7.80 -4.24
CA VAL A 120 14.05 -8.08 -4.62
C VAL A 120 14.46 -7.26 -5.85
N ARG A 121 13.57 -7.12 -6.83
CA ARG A 121 13.85 -6.34 -8.04
C ARG A 121 14.10 -4.88 -7.71
N VAL A 122 13.26 -4.26 -6.88
CA VAL A 122 13.45 -2.85 -6.50
C VAL A 122 14.68 -2.65 -5.60
N GLY A 123 14.99 -3.62 -4.73
CA GLY A 123 16.12 -3.51 -3.79
C GLY A 123 17.51 -3.77 -4.39
N ARG A 124 17.61 -4.37 -5.59
CA ARG A 124 18.91 -4.75 -6.18
C ARG A 124 19.28 -3.89 -7.39
N LEU A 125 20.42 -3.21 -7.29
CA LEU A 125 21.02 -2.44 -8.40
C LEU A 125 21.18 -3.33 -9.65
N GLY A 126 20.78 -2.81 -10.81
CA GLY A 126 20.80 -3.55 -12.08
C GLY A 126 19.66 -4.56 -12.28
N MET A 127 18.77 -4.74 -11.30
CA MET A 127 17.53 -5.54 -11.40
C MET A 127 16.26 -4.73 -11.14
N SER A 128 16.40 -3.42 -10.90
CA SER A 128 15.26 -2.53 -10.72
C SER A 128 14.51 -2.33 -12.04
N PRO A 129 13.17 -2.43 -12.05
CA PRO A 129 12.37 -2.01 -13.19
C PRO A 129 12.40 -0.48 -13.37
N TYR A 130 12.82 0.25 -12.35
CA TYR A 130 12.99 1.70 -12.34
C TYR A 130 14.48 2.02 -12.55
N SER A 131 14.89 2.05 -13.82
CA SER A 131 16.23 2.48 -14.18
C SER A 131 16.29 4.01 -14.18
N ALA A 132 17.14 4.60 -13.33
CA ALA A 132 17.38 6.04 -13.31
C ALA A 132 17.74 6.58 -14.71
N TYR A 133 18.59 5.87 -15.45
CA TYR A 133 18.93 6.21 -16.83
C TYR A 133 17.69 6.29 -17.71
N LEU A 134 16.99 5.17 -17.93
CA LEU A 134 15.76 5.12 -18.72
C LEU A 134 14.68 6.14 -18.28
N SER A 135 14.46 6.33 -16.99
CA SER A 135 13.43 7.25 -16.46
C SER A 135 13.78 8.72 -16.69
N LEU A 136 15.06 9.09 -16.54
CA LEU A 136 15.51 10.48 -16.70
C LEU A 136 15.80 10.81 -18.17
N THR A 137 16.37 9.88 -18.93
CA THR A 137 16.77 10.08 -20.32
C THR A 137 15.72 9.67 -21.35
N GLY A 138 14.74 8.84 -20.97
CA GLY A 138 13.72 8.28 -21.88
C GLY A 138 14.28 7.39 -22.99
N ASP A 139 15.53 6.95 -22.88
CA ASP A 139 16.23 6.19 -23.92
C ASP A 139 15.86 4.70 -23.87
N VAL A 140 14.67 4.40 -24.38
CA VAL A 140 14.15 3.03 -24.44
C VAL A 140 14.96 2.15 -25.40
N GLY A 141 15.55 2.75 -26.44
CA GLY A 141 16.21 2.00 -27.50
C GLY A 141 17.56 1.40 -27.06
N SER A 142 18.39 2.20 -26.41
CA SER A 142 19.74 1.74 -26.03
C SER A 142 19.73 0.83 -24.81
N THR A 143 18.75 1.02 -23.92
CA THR A 143 18.67 0.32 -22.64
C THR A 143 18.72 -1.19 -22.85
N THR A 144 19.72 -1.84 -22.24
CA THR A 144 19.88 -3.29 -22.20
C THR A 144 19.47 -3.80 -20.83
N TRP A 145 18.82 -4.97 -20.80
CA TRP A 145 18.38 -5.59 -19.56
C TRP A 145 19.24 -6.82 -19.30
N SER A 146 19.66 -7.00 -18.05
CA SER A 146 20.42 -8.19 -17.66
C SER A 146 19.56 -9.46 -17.79
N THR A 147 20.19 -10.59 -18.12
CA THR A 147 19.48 -11.89 -18.17
C THR A 147 18.81 -12.22 -16.84
N GLY A 148 19.43 -11.86 -15.72
CA GLY A 148 18.84 -12.01 -14.39
C GLY A 148 17.52 -11.22 -14.23
N TYR A 149 17.47 -9.98 -14.74
CA TYR A 149 16.25 -9.18 -14.74
C TYR A 149 15.13 -9.78 -15.60
N ILE A 150 15.49 -10.33 -16.77
CA ILE A 150 14.54 -11.01 -17.65
C ILE A 150 13.96 -12.25 -16.96
N ASN A 151 14.81 -13.08 -16.35
CA ASN A 151 14.38 -14.28 -15.63
C ASN A 151 13.45 -13.93 -14.46
N LEU A 152 13.82 -12.94 -13.62
CA LEU A 152 12.95 -12.47 -12.54
C LEU A 152 11.63 -11.89 -13.07
N SER A 153 11.65 -11.25 -14.23
CA SER A 153 10.41 -10.76 -14.87
C SER A 153 9.51 -11.91 -15.30
N ILE A 154 10.06 -12.98 -15.87
CA ILE A 154 9.29 -14.19 -16.24
C ILE A 154 8.71 -14.85 -14.98
N THR A 155 9.53 -15.05 -13.94
CA THR A 155 9.08 -15.63 -12.67
C THR A 155 7.95 -14.83 -12.04
N LYS A 156 8.06 -13.49 -12.03
CA LYS A 156 7.01 -12.60 -11.55
C LYS A 156 5.70 -12.83 -12.30
N GLN A 157 5.74 -12.82 -13.63
CA GLN A 157 4.52 -12.93 -14.44
C GLN A 157 3.89 -14.32 -14.31
N ALA A 158 4.69 -15.38 -14.25
CA ALA A 158 4.20 -16.73 -14.02
C ALA A 158 3.51 -16.85 -12.65
N ALA A 159 4.12 -16.29 -11.60
CA ALA A 159 3.54 -16.27 -10.26
C ALA A 159 2.24 -15.46 -10.20
N ALA A 160 2.16 -14.33 -10.92
CA ALA A 160 0.94 -13.52 -11.02
C ALA A 160 -0.21 -14.28 -11.69
N ILE A 161 0.05 -14.91 -12.83
CA ILE A 161 -0.94 -15.70 -13.57
C ILE A 161 -1.46 -16.87 -12.72
N LEU A 162 -0.57 -17.58 -12.04
CA LEU A 162 -0.94 -18.67 -11.13
C LEU A 162 -1.77 -18.15 -9.94
N SER A 163 -1.32 -17.07 -9.29
CA SER A 163 -2.03 -16.41 -8.20
C SER A 163 -3.45 -16.02 -8.61
N TYR A 164 -3.61 -15.38 -9.76
CA TYR A 164 -4.91 -15.00 -10.30
C TYR A 164 -5.79 -16.22 -10.57
N SER A 165 -5.26 -17.26 -11.23
CA SER A 165 -5.99 -18.49 -11.55
C SER A 165 -6.54 -19.17 -10.29
N PHE A 166 -5.72 -19.30 -9.25
CA PHE A 166 -6.15 -19.88 -7.98
C PHE A 166 -7.13 -18.99 -7.22
N THR A 167 -6.97 -17.67 -7.30
CA THR A 167 -7.92 -16.72 -6.71
C THR A 167 -9.29 -16.82 -7.38
N VAL A 168 -9.36 -16.89 -8.70
CA VAL A 168 -10.60 -17.11 -9.46
C VAL A 168 -11.24 -18.45 -9.07
N ALA A 169 -10.45 -19.51 -8.91
CA ALA A 169 -10.97 -20.80 -8.43
C ALA A 169 -11.57 -20.69 -7.01
N CYS A 170 -10.95 -19.92 -6.11
CA CYS A 170 -11.50 -19.66 -4.77
C CYS A 170 -12.84 -18.91 -4.85
N LEU A 171 -12.90 -17.84 -5.66
CA LEU A 171 -14.10 -17.04 -5.87
C LEU A 171 -15.22 -17.86 -6.51
N TRP A 172 -14.88 -18.76 -7.43
CA TRP A 172 -15.82 -19.69 -8.05
C TRP A 172 -16.43 -20.64 -7.02
N ILE A 173 -15.61 -21.26 -6.16
CA ILE A 173 -16.09 -22.14 -5.07
C ILE A 173 -16.96 -21.34 -4.08
N GLN A 174 -16.55 -20.12 -3.75
CA GLN A 174 -17.29 -19.24 -2.85
C GLN A 174 -18.68 -18.89 -3.44
N ALA A 175 -18.73 -18.43 -4.68
CA ALA A 175 -19.97 -18.11 -5.38
C ALA A 175 -20.88 -19.33 -5.53
N TYR A 176 -20.32 -20.49 -5.88
CA TYR A 176 -21.04 -21.76 -5.96
C TYR A 176 -21.75 -22.10 -4.64
N SER A 177 -21.10 -21.84 -3.51
CA SER A 177 -21.67 -22.10 -2.17
C SER A 177 -22.75 -21.09 -1.77
N LEU A 178 -22.55 -19.80 -2.08
CA LEU A 178 -23.46 -18.71 -1.71
C LEU A 178 -24.74 -18.71 -2.57
N LEU A 179 -24.63 -19.07 -3.85
CA LEU A 179 -25.74 -19.09 -4.79
C LEU A 179 -26.56 -20.39 -4.75
N ARG A 180 -26.37 -21.26 -3.75
CA ARG A 180 -27.07 -22.55 -3.64
C ARG A 180 -28.59 -22.43 -3.75
N ARG A 181 -29.19 -21.37 -3.19
CA ARG A 181 -30.63 -21.13 -3.26
C ARG A 181 -31.09 -20.72 -4.66
N VAL A 182 -30.37 -19.77 -5.30
CA VAL A 182 -30.64 -19.34 -6.68
C VAL A 182 -30.50 -20.52 -7.65
N ARG A 183 -29.55 -21.42 -7.39
CA ARG A 183 -29.39 -22.65 -8.19
C ARG A 183 -30.62 -23.56 -8.15
N HIS A 184 -31.25 -23.69 -6.98
CA HIS A 184 -32.42 -24.55 -6.83
C HIS A 184 -33.68 -23.90 -7.43
N ASP A 185 -33.89 -22.61 -7.14
CA ASP A 185 -35.12 -21.92 -7.53
C ASP A 185 -35.07 -21.47 -9.01
N HIS A 186 -33.89 -21.09 -9.52
CA HIS A 186 -33.68 -20.50 -10.85
C HIS A 186 -32.38 -20.99 -11.51
N SER A 187 -32.32 -22.28 -11.86
CA SER A 187 -31.11 -22.92 -12.44
C SER A 187 -30.54 -22.20 -13.67
N ARG A 188 -31.39 -21.70 -14.58
CA ARG A 188 -30.94 -20.96 -15.78
C ARG A 188 -30.22 -19.66 -15.42
N LEU A 189 -30.77 -18.90 -14.47
CA LEU A 189 -30.17 -17.64 -14.00
C LEU A 189 -28.83 -17.91 -13.30
N TYR A 190 -28.77 -18.96 -12.48
CA TYR A 190 -27.53 -19.38 -11.83
C TYR A 190 -26.41 -19.67 -12.84
N TRP A 191 -26.69 -20.45 -13.89
CA TRP A 191 -25.71 -20.76 -14.91
C TRP A 191 -25.34 -19.54 -15.76
N ALA A 192 -26.27 -18.62 -16.00
CA ALA A 192 -25.97 -17.35 -16.68
C ALA A 192 -24.99 -16.48 -15.85
N ILE A 193 -25.22 -16.35 -14.53
CA ILE A 193 -24.34 -15.60 -13.63
C ILE A 193 -22.96 -16.27 -13.54
N MET A 194 -22.90 -17.58 -13.28
CA MET A 194 -21.62 -18.28 -13.19
C MET A 194 -20.87 -18.26 -14.52
N GLY A 195 -21.58 -18.39 -15.64
CA GLY A 195 -21.02 -18.31 -16.98
C GLY A 195 -20.41 -16.94 -17.29
N SER A 196 -21.12 -15.85 -16.97
CA SER A 196 -20.64 -14.48 -17.21
C SER A 196 -19.43 -14.12 -16.34
N LEU A 197 -19.42 -14.53 -15.07
CA LEU A 197 -18.29 -14.32 -14.16
C LEU A 197 -17.05 -15.10 -14.61
N THR A 198 -17.25 -16.36 -15.02
CA THR A 198 -16.16 -17.21 -15.49
C THR A 198 -15.60 -16.71 -16.83
N SER A 199 -16.46 -16.30 -17.77
CA SER A 199 -16.02 -15.76 -19.06
C SER A 199 -15.28 -14.43 -18.91
N GLY A 200 -15.74 -13.53 -18.04
CA GLY A 200 -15.04 -12.27 -17.74
C GLY A 200 -13.66 -12.51 -17.09
N SER A 201 -13.56 -13.51 -16.23
CA SER A 201 -12.27 -13.88 -15.61
C SER A 201 -11.32 -14.54 -16.61
N LEU A 202 -11.84 -15.35 -17.53
CA LEU A 202 -11.05 -15.94 -18.61
C LEU A 202 -10.53 -14.86 -19.57
N ALA A 203 -11.37 -13.88 -19.92
CA ALA A 203 -10.95 -12.74 -20.74
C ALA A 203 -9.83 -11.94 -20.04
N THR A 204 -9.95 -11.72 -18.74
CA THR A 204 -8.91 -11.06 -17.93
C THR A 204 -7.60 -11.86 -17.92
N LEU A 205 -7.68 -13.19 -17.78
CA LEU A 205 -6.52 -14.07 -17.86
C LEU A 205 -5.81 -13.98 -19.22
N VAL A 206 -6.58 -13.88 -20.32
CA VAL A 206 -6.01 -13.67 -21.66
C VAL A 206 -5.26 -12.34 -21.74
N PHE A 207 -5.83 -11.25 -21.21
CA PHE A 207 -5.13 -9.96 -21.15
C PHE A 207 -3.85 -10.05 -20.33
N ASP A 208 -3.85 -10.75 -19.20
CA ASP A 208 -2.67 -10.91 -18.35
C ASP A 208 -1.56 -11.73 -19.04
N ILE A 209 -1.93 -12.78 -19.77
CA ILE A 209 -0.98 -13.55 -20.61
C ILE A 209 -0.42 -12.68 -21.74
N LEU A 210 -1.27 -11.90 -22.42
CA LEU A 210 -0.84 -10.98 -23.48
C LEU A 210 0.08 -9.88 -22.92
N TYR A 211 -0.19 -9.39 -21.70
CA TYR A 211 0.65 -8.43 -21.01
C TYR A 211 2.01 -9.03 -20.65
N ALA A 212 2.03 -10.24 -20.08
CA ALA A 212 3.26 -10.97 -19.79
C ALA A 212 4.11 -11.16 -21.06
N TYR A 213 3.49 -11.65 -22.14
CA TYR A 213 4.15 -11.86 -23.42
C TYR A 213 4.70 -10.57 -24.02
N SER A 214 3.87 -9.52 -24.08
CA SER A 214 4.26 -8.21 -24.64
C SER A 214 5.39 -7.58 -23.84
N ARG A 215 5.37 -7.72 -22.51
CA ARG A 215 6.45 -7.25 -21.63
C ARG A 215 7.75 -8.00 -21.88
N ILE A 216 7.72 -9.33 -21.92
CA ILE A 216 8.93 -10.15 -22.15
C ILE A 216 9.53 -9.86 -23.52
N ARG A 217 8.72 -9.75 -24.58
CA ARG A 217 9.20 -9.37 -25.91
C ARG A 217 9.88 -8.01 -25.93
N ARG A 218 9.29 -7.01 -25.27
CA ARG A 218 9.89 -5.67 -25.14
C ARG A 218 11.24 -5.71 -24.44
N LEU A 219 11.37 -6.51 -23.38
CA LEU A 219 12.65 -6.69 -22.68
C LEU A 219 13.71 -7.35 -23.57
N GLN A 220 13.30 -8.22 -24.48
CA GLN A 220 14.16 -8.86 -25.48
C GLN A 220 14.42 -8.00 -26.73
N LYS A 221 13.99 -6.73 -26.75
CA LYS A 221 14.06 -5.82 -27.91
C LYS A 221 13.35 -6.35 -29.17
N ASN A 222 12.41 -7.27 -29.00
CA ASN A 222 11.59 -7.77 -30.10
C ASN A 222 10.35 -6.88 -30.29
N ALA A 223 10.01 -6.58 -31.55
CA ALA A 223 8.80 -5.84 -31.87
C ALA A 223 7.56 -6.54 -31.30
N GLY A 224 6.79 -5.81 -30.50
CA GLY A 224 5.49 -6.27 -30.01
C GLY A 224 4.46 -6.21 -31.13
N GLN A 225 3.67 -7.27 -31.29
CA GLN A 225 2.53 -7.27 -32.21
C GLN A 225 1.35 -6.46 -31.69
N PHE A 226 1.28 -6.27 -30.36
CA PHE A 226 0.20 -5.57 -29.68
C PHE A 226 0.67 -4.25 -29.10
N ASP A 227 -0.20 -3.24 -29.13
CA ASP A 227 0.05 -2.00 -28.40
C ASP A 227 0.05 -2.27 -26.89
N PHE A 228 1.21 -2.08 -26.27
CA PHE A 228 1.42 -2.36 -24.86
C PHE A 228 0.58 -1.48 -23.95
N ASN A 229 0.27 -0.24 -24.34
CA ASN A 229 -0.53 0.65 -23.52
C ASN A 229 -1.97 0.13 -23.43
N THR A 230 -2.52 -0.28 -24.58
CA THR A 230 -3.82 -0.95 -24.67
C THR A 230 -3.85 -2.25 -23.86
N VAL A 231 -2.84 -3.12 -24.02
CA VAL A 231 -2.77 -4.40 -23.28
C VAL A 231 -2.62 -4.17 -21.77
N THR A 232 -1.81 -3.19 -21.36
CA THR A 232 -1.61 -2.85 -19.94
C THR A 232 -2.90 -2.32 -19.32
N SER A 233 -3.55 -1.34 -19.96
CA SER A 233 -4.84 -0.79 -19.49
C SER A 233 -5.91 -1.88 -19.40
N GLY A 234 -6.02 -2.73 -20.44
CA GLY A 234 -6.96 -3.85 -20.46
C GLY A 234 -6.73 -4.85 -19.33
N THR A 235 -5.48 -5.11 -18.95
CA THR A 235 -5.14 -5.99 -17.82
C THR A 235 -5.61 -5.42 -16.49
N TRP A 236 -5.30 -4.15 -16.21
CA TRP A 236 -5.72 -3.48 -14.96
C TRP A 236 -7.24 -3.39 -14.85
N MET A 237 -7.92 -2.99 -15.93
CA MET A 237 -9.38 -2.92 -15.98
C MET A 237 -10.00 -4.31 -15.83
N GLY A 238 -9.46 -5.31 -16.52
CA GLY A 238 -9.94 -6.70 -16.45
C GLY A 238 -9.85 -7.25 -15.03
N LEU A 239 -8.70 -7.09 -14.36
CA LEU A 239 -8.51 -7.53 -12.99
C LEU A 239 -9.51 -6.85 -12.03
N ALA A 240 -9.66 -5.53 -12.14
CA ALA A 240 -10.58 -4.78 -11.30
C ALA A 240 -12.04 -5.19 -11.53
N LEU A 241 -12.47 -5.28 -12.79
CA LEU A 241 -13.82 -5.70 -13.15
C LEU A 241 -14.09 -7.15 -12.73
N SER A 242 -13.12 -8.04 -12.87
CA SER A 242 -13.24 -9.44 -12.45
C SER A 242 -13.49 -9.53 -10.94
N PHE A 243 -12.61 -8.93 -10.12
CA PHE A 243 -12.77 -8.94 -8.66
C PHE A 243 -14.04 -8.22 -8.19
N ALA A 244 -14.35 -7.07 -8.79
CA ALA A 244 -15.59 -6.36 -8.53
C ALA A 244 -16.83 -7.22 -8.82
N SER A 245 -16.86 -7.90 -9.98
CA SER A 245 -18.01 -8.70 -10.39
C SER A 245 -18.24 -9.88 -9.45
N TRP A 246 -17.17 -10.62 -9.09
CA TRP A 246 -17.25 -11.72 -8.14
C TRP A 246 -17.68 -11.24 -6.75
N SER A 247 -17.15 -10.11 -6.30
CA SER A 247 -17.45 -9.53 -4.98
C SER A 247 -18.88 -8.99 -4.91
N MET A 248 -19.37 -8.37 -5.97
CA MET A 248 -20.74 -7.86 -6.08
C MET A 248 -21.76 -9.00 -5.98
N VAL A 249 -21.55 -10.10 -6.70
CA VAL A 249 -22.43 -11.28 -6.64
C VAL A 249 -22.39 -11.93 -5.26
N SER A 250 -21.21 -11.98 -4.63
CA SER A 250 -21.06 -12.50 -3.27
C SER A 250 -21.77 -11.60 -2.25
N ALA A 251 -21.58 -10.28 -2.31
CA ALA A 251 -22.21 -9.31 -1.43
C ALA A 251 -23.75 -9.34 -1.56
N GLY A 252 -24.27 -9.34 -2.80
CA GLY A 252 -25.71 -9.45 -3.06
C GLY A 252 -26.31 -10.74 -2.47
N SER A 253 -25.58 -11.86 -2.58
CA SER A 253 -26.01 -13.14 -1.99
C SER A 253 -26.05 -13.09 -0.45
N VAL A 254 -25.05 -12.45 0.17
CA VAL A 254 -24.99 -12.26 1.63
C VAL A 254 -26.09 -11.32 2.11
N ILE A 255 -26.34 -10.20 1.42
CA ILE A 255 -27.43 -9.27 1.73
C ILE A 255 -28.78 -9.98 1.65
N HIS A 256 -29.02 -10.76 0.59
CA HIS A 256 -30.26 -11.54 0.46
C HIS A 256 -30.42 -12.56 1.59
N LEU A 257 -29.34 -13.22 2.02
CA LEU A 257 -29.34 -14.13 3.16
C LEU A 257 -29.68 -13.42 4.47
N MET A 258 -29.11 -12.22 4.70
CA MET A 258 -29.45 -11.38 5.85
C MET A 258 -30.92 -10.94 5.83
N TYR A 259 -31.38 -10.41 4.70
CA TYR A 259 -32.74 -9.93 4.52
C TYR A 259 -33.78 -11.03 4.74
N THR A 260 -33.58 -12.20 4.12
CA THR A 260 -34.49 -13.33 4.29
C THR A 260 -34.54 -13.82 5.74
N ARG A 261 -33.40 -13.84 6.45
CA ARG A 261 -33.38 -14.18 7.88
C ARG A 261 -34.16 -13.18 8.75
N ILE A 262 -33.99 -11.89 8.50
CA ILE A 262 -34.73 -10.83 9.20
C ILE A 262 -36.23 -11.00 8.94
N ARG A 263 -36.62 -11.22 7.68
CA ARG A 263 -38.02 -11.40 7.26
C ARG A 263 -38.67 -12.63 7.90
N PHE A 264 -37.95 -13.73 8.05
CA PHE A 264 -38.46 -14.95 8.69
C PHE A 264 -38.34 -14.95 10.22
N GLY A 265 -37.95 -13.83 10.84
CA GLY A 265 -37.88 -13.70 12.30
C GLY A 265 -36.85 -14.61 12.97
N VAL A 266 -35.91 -15.19 12.22
CA VAL A 266 -34.89 -16.09 12.74
C VAL A 266 -33.80 -15.27 13.44
N ARG A 267 -34.02 -14.96 14.72
CA ARG A 267 -32.99 -14.42 15.63
C ARG A 267 -31.93 -15.50 15.86
N GLY A 268 -30.91 -15.52 15.02
CA GLY A 268 -29.74 -16.38 15.22
C GLY A 268 -28.93 -15.97 16.45
N ASN A 269 -28.16 -16.91 17.02
CA ASN A 269 -27.15 -16.62 18.04
C ASN A 269 -26.25 -15.44 17.61
N GLY A 270 -25.91 -14.54 18.54
CA GLY A 270 -25.15 -13.33 18.25
C GLY A 270 -23.84 -13.58 17.49
N VAL A 271 -23.16 -14.69 17.77
CA VAL A 271 -21.92 -15.11 17.07
C VAL A 271 -22.14 -15.35 15.57
N TYR A 272 -23.27 -15.94 15.19
CA TYR A 272 -23.57 -16.25 13.80
C TYR A 272 -24.00 -15.00 13.02
N GLN A 273 -24.76 -14.09 13.66
CA GLN A 273 -25.09 -12.79 13.06
C GLN A 273 -23.83 -11.94 12.85
N PHE A 274 -22.94 -11.93 13.84
CA PHE A 274 -21.64 -11.26 13.74
C PHE A 274 -20.79 -11.82 12.59
N SER A 275 -20.75 -13.14 12.42
CA SER A 275 -20.01 -13.78 11.32
C SER A 275 -20.54 -13.39 9.93
N ILE A 276 -21.86 -13.28 9.77
CA ILE A 276 -22.46 -12.82 8.50
C ILE A 276 -22.17 -11.33 8.26
N ALA A 277 -22.22 -10.50 9.31
CA ALA A 277 -21.90 -9.08 9.20
C ALA A 277 -20.44 -8.86 8.78
N ILE A 278 -19.50 -9.64 9.35
CA ILE A 278 -18.09 -9.63 8.91
C ILE A 278 -17.98 -10.07 7.46
N LEU A 279 -18.66 -11.15 7.06
CA LEU A 279 -18.62 -11.62 5.69
C LEU A 279 -19.13 -10.55 4.71
N LEU A 280 -20.22 -9.85 5.07
CA LEU A 280 -20.73 -8.73 4.28
C LEU A 280 -19.68 -7.63 4.15
N LEU A 281 -19.10 -7.20 5.27
CA LEU A 281 -18.09 -6.14 5.29
C LEU A 281 -16.88 -6.48 4.42
N VAL A 282 -16.38 -7.71 4.52
CA VAL A 282 -15.26 -8.19 3.69
C VAL A 282 -15.63 -8.24 2.21
N THR A 283 -16.84 -8.68 1.86
CA THR A 283 -17.29 -8.69 0.45
C THR A 283 -17.51 -7.29 -0.12
N LEU A 284 -17.95 -6.33 0.69
CA LEU A 284 -18.08 -4.93 0.29
C LEU A 284 -16.70 -4.28 0.12
N ASP A 285 -15.77 -4.55 1.02
CA ASP A 285 -14.38 -4.08 0.92
C ASP A 285 -13.71 -4.63 -0.34
N SER A 286 -13.88 -5.93 -0.61
CA SER A 286 -13.38 -6.61 -1.81
C SER A 286 -14.04 -6.12 -3.11
N PHE A 287 -15.19 -5.44 -3.03
CA PHE A 287 -15.84 -4.78 -4.16
C PHE A 287 -15.33 -3.34 -4.37
N LEU A 288 -15.31 -2.54 -3.30
CA LEU A 288 -14.99 -1.11 -3.36
C LEU A 288 -13.50 -0.85 -3.57
N VAL A 289 -12.62 -1.58 -2.89
CA VAL A 289 -11.17 -1.32 -2.93
C VAL A 289 -10.59 -1.54 -4.33
N PRO A 290 -10.85 -2.65 -5.05
CA PRO A 290 -10.31 -2.84 -6.40
C PRO A 290 -10.81 -1.80 -7.41
N ILE A 291 -12.09 -1.39 -7.33
CA ILE A 291 -12.66 -0.38 -8.23
C ILE A 291 -12.02 0.98 -7.98
N THR A 292 -11.95 1.40 -6.72
CA THR A 292 -11.38 2.70 -6.35
C THR A 292 -9.92 2.79 -6.74
N LEU A 293 -9.12 1.74 -6.50
CA LEU A 293 -7.72 1.67 -6.92
C LEU A 293 -7.57 1.63 -8.44
N CYS A 294 -8.44 0.92 -9.16
CA CYS A 294 -8.42 0.90 -10.62
C CYS A 294 -8.77 2.27 -11.21
N LEU A 295 -9.79 2.95 -10.71
CA LEU A 295 -10.16 4.30 -11.14
C LEU A 295 -9.02 5.29 -10.87
N LEU A 296 -8.35 5.16 -9.72
CA LEU A 296 -7.19 5.97 -9.39
C LEU A 296 -6.01 5.69 -10.35
N GLY A 297 -5.85 4.44 -10.79
CA GLY A 297 -4.82 4.03 -11.76
C GLY A 297 -5.14 4.38 -13.22
N LEU A 298 -6.41 4.61 -13.56
CA LEU A 298 -6.85 4.98 -14.92
C LEU A 298 -6.71 6.47 -15.23
N ILE A 299 -6.51 7.32 -14.23
CA ILE A 299 -6.29 8.76 -14.45
C ILE A 299 -4.94 8.93 -15.17
N PRO A 300 -4.94 9.33 -16.46
CA PRO A 300 -3.73 9.39 -17.26
C PRO A 300 -2.91 10.59 -16.81
N ASN A 301 -1.91 10.36 -15.97
CA ASN A 301 -0.94 11.38 -15.61
C ASN A 301 0.38 11.03 -16.28
N ARG A 302 0.92 11.99 -17.04
CA ARG A 302 2.27 11.91 -17.65
C ARG A 302 3.42 11.79 -16.63
N PHE A 303 3.09 11.69 -15.35
CA PHE A 303 3.97 11.41 -14.22
C PHE A 303 3.35 10.29 -13.41
N ASP A 304 3.76 9.06 -13.71
CA ASP A 304 3.31 7.75 -13.23
C ASP A 304 3.56 7.51 -11.71
N ILE A 305 3.61 8.56 -10.89
CA ILE A 305 4.45 8.59 -9.68
C ILE A 305 3.71 8.97 -8.39
N THR A 306 2.58 9.70 -8.44
CA THR A 306 2.15 10.47 -7.25
C THR A 306 0.83 10.12 -6.55
N LYS A 307 -0.01 9.18 -7.01
CA LYS A 307 -1.40 9.13 -6.46
C LYS A 307 -1.82 7.93 -5.61
N ALA A 308 -1.48 6.69 -5.95
CA ALA A 308 -1.87 5.56 -5.10
C ALA A 308 -0.92 5.37 -3.89
N THR A 309 0.34 5.73 -4.07
CA THR A 309 1.43 5.58 -3.11
C THR A 309 1.33 6.56 -1.94
N SER A 310 0.88 7.79 -2.20
CA SER A 310 0.76 8.88 -1.24
C SER A 310 -0.48 8.80 -0.35
N LEU A 311 -1.42 7.88 -0.58
CA LEU A 311 -2.63 7.71 0.25
C LEU A 311 -2.45 6.67 1.36
N VAL A 312 -1.67 5.61 1.11
CA VAL A 312 -1.44 4.53 2.08
C VAL A 312 -0.43 4.94 3.15
N ILE A 313 0.63 5.66 2.78
CA ILE A 313 1.72 6.04 3.69
C ILE A 313 1.25 7.03 4.80
N PRO A 314 0.45 8.07 4.52
CA PRO A 314 -0.05 8.95 5.59
C PRO A 314 -1.06 8.27 6.50
N ALA A 315 -1.85 7.32 6.00
CA ALA A 315 -2.83 6.59 6.80
C ALA A 315 -2.12 5.66 7.80
N VAL A 316 -1.12 4.91 7.35
CA VAL A 316 -0.30 4.03 8.21
C VAL A 316 0.57 4.85 9.16
N ALA A 317 1.17 5.96 8.69
CA ALA A 317 1.96 6.85 9.56
C ALA A 317 1.11 7.58 10.60
N ARG A 318 -0.15 7.95 10.30
CA ARG A 318 -1.08 8.53 11.30
C ARG A 318 -1.54 7.49 12.31
N VAL A 319 -1.74 6.24 11.90
CA VAL A 319 -2.12 5.14 12.81
C VAL A 319 -0.93 4.72 13.68
N ALA A 320 0.28 4.65 13.10
CA ALA A 320 1.52 4.38 13.84
C ALA A 320 1.83 5.51 14.85
N ARG A 321 1.69 6.78 14.46
CA ARG A 321 1.82 7.91 15.40
C ARG A 321 0.75 7.93 16.50
N ARG A 322 -0.43 7.37 16.24
CA ARG A 322 -1.46 7.17 17.29
C ARG A 322 -1.15 6.00 18.22
N HIS A 323 -0.38 5.02 17.78
CA HIS A 323 -0.01 3.84 18.56
C HIS A 323 1.35 3.93 19.26
N GLU A 324 2.19 4.90 18.92
CA GLU A 324 3.53 5.08 19.52
C GLU A 324 3.52 5.62 20.96
N ASN A 325 2.36 5.85 21.59
CA ASN A 325 2.29 6.11 23.03
C ASN A 325 1.07 5.46 23.69
N PRO A 326 1.12 4.16 24.02
CA PRO A 326 0.17 3.56 24.95
C PRO A 326 0.44 3.96 26.41
N PHE A 327 1.51 4.74 26.66
CA PHE A 327 1.89 5.31 27.95
C PHE A 327 1.99 6.85 27.89
N ARG A 328 1.16 7.52 27.08
CA ARG A 328 0.98 8.97 27.26
C ARG A 328 0.25 9.16 28.58
N ASP A 329 1.01 9.48 29.63
CA ASP A 329 0.51 9.68 30.98
C ASP A 329 -0.65 10.70 30.98
N PRO A 330 -1.83 10.38 31.56
CA PRO A 330 -2.91 11.36 31.72
C PRO A 330 -2.52 12.54 32.63
N VAL A 331 -1.37 12.45 33.30
CA VAL A 331 -0.77 13.53 34.09
C VAL A 331 -0.16 14.62 33.18
N ARG A 332 0.37 14.25 32.02
CA ARG A 332 1.02 15.21 31.11
C ARG A 332 0.01 16.08 30.38
N ASP A 333 -1.16 15.52 30.03
CA ASP A 333 -2.28 16.28 29.46
C ASP A 333 -2.92 17.25 30.46
N ALA A 334 -2.80 17.00 31.77
CA ALA A 334 -3.26 17.93 32.81
C ALA A 334 -2.28 19.10 32.98
N VAL A 335 -0.97 18.81 32.96
CA VAL A 335 0.09 19.83 33.04
C VAL A 335 0.13 20.69 31.78
N ASP A 336 -0.01 20.09 30.59
CA ASP A 336 -0.04 20.83 29.32
C ASP A 336 -1.32 21.70 29.21
N ARG A 337 -2.45 21.27 29.79
CA ARG A 337 -3.66 22.11 29.93
C ARG A 337 -3.51 23.23 30.94
N GLU A 338 -2.88 22.98 32.08
CA GLU A 338 -2.60 24.04 33.06
C GLU A 338 -1.61 25.06 32.50
N LEU A 339 -0.61 24.64 31.71
CA LEU A 339 0.31 25.54 31.00
C LEU A 339 -0.39 26.35 29.91
N GLU A 340 -1.31 25.75 29.14
CA GLU A 340 -2.13 26.50 28.18
C GLU A 340 -3.10 27.47 28.86
N GLU A 341 -3.63 27.14 30.05
CA GLU A 341 -4.46 28.06 30.86
C GLU A 341 -3.63 29.18 31.50
N ILE A 342 -2.37 28.93 31.86
CA ILE A 342 -1.42 29.93 32.37
C ILE A 342 -1.00 30.90 31.25
N ASP A 343 -0.75 30.40 30.04
CA ASP A 343 -0.44 31.25 28.87
C ASP A 343 -1.67 32.00 28.34
N ALA A 344 -2.89 31.49 28.57
CA ALA A 344 -4.14 32.15 28.20
C ALA A 344 -4.61 33.21 29.22
N MET A 345 -4.02 33.27 30.42
CA MET A 345 -4.29 34.35 31.36
C MET A 345 -3.51 35.60 30.96
N GLU A 346 -4.16 36.51 30.25
CA GLU A 346 -3.68 37.87 30.03
C GLU A 346 -3.37 38.54 31.38
N THR A 347 -2.07 38.69 31.69
CA THR A 347 -1.63 39.47 32.84
C THR A 347 -2.00 40.94 32.64
N PRO A 348 -2.79 41.57 33.52
CA PRO A 348 -3.01 43.01 33.46
C PRO A 348 -1.73 43.73 33.88
N ARG A 349 -1.27 44.63 33.03
CA ARG A 349 -0.22 45.61 33.34
C ARG A 349 -0.56 46.34 34.64
N THR A 350 0.32 46.26 35.64
CA THR A 350 0.63 47.41 36.50
C THR A 350 2.11 47.42 36.87
N SER A 351 2.68 48.59 36.64
CA SER A 351 4.00 49.05 37.02
C SER A 351 4.07 49.38 38.53
N GLN A 352 5.22 49.13 39.14
CA GLN A 352 5.94 49.93 40.17
C GLN A 352 6.44 49.10 41.38
N ALA A 353 7.65 49.49 41.81
CA ALA A 353 8.46 49.05 42.96
C ALA A 353 9.11 47.66 42.79
N SER A 354 10.41 47.52 42.51
CA SER A 354 11.62 48.02 43.20
C SER A 354 11.68 47.64 44.69
N GLU A 355 12.64 46.76 45.00
CA GLU A 355 13.35 46.62 46.28
C GLU A 355 12.52 46.33 47.54
N GLU A 356 12.51 45.06 47.98
CA GLU A 356 12.93 44.71 49.34
C GLU A 356 13.13 43.20 49.52
N LEU A 357 13.94 42.89 50.52
CA LEU A 357 14.77 41.72 50.70
C LEU A 357 14.19 40.85 51.85
N VAL A 358 14.40 39.53 51.77
CA VAL A 358 14.50 38.54 52.88
C VAL A 358 13.23 38.04 53.61
N VAL A 359 13.22 36.71 53.78
CA VAL A 359 12.84 35.87 54.93
C VAL A 359 11.79 34.82 54.54
N GLY A 360 12.20 33.55 54.59
CA GLY A 360 11.45 32.42 54.08
C GLY A 360 10.42 31.80 55.02
N HIS A 361 9.65 30.85 54.49
CA HIS A 361 9.18 29.71 55.26
C HIS A 361 8.79 28.53 54.37
N VAL A 362 9.32 27.36 54.72
CA VAL A 362 9.06 26.05 54.14
C VAL A 362 7.68 25.57 54.59
N ALA A 363 6.74 25.34 53.67
CA ALA A 363 5.43 24.76 54.02
C ALA A 363 4.79 23.82 52.98
N ASP A 364 5.41 23.53 51.82
CA ASP A 364 4.71 22.78 50.76
C ASP A 364 4.98 21.26 50.73
N GLU A 365 6.11 20.78 51.26
CA GLU A 365 6.44 19.34 51.15
C GLU A 365 5.57 18.45 52.05
N GLN A 366 5.16 18.92 53.22
CA GLN A 366 4.33 18.11 54.12
C GLN A 366 2.87 17.99 53.63
N VAL A 367 2.35 19.00 52.93
CA VAL A 367 1.02 18.99 52.34
C VAL A 367 0.98 18.03 51.13
N LEU A 368 2.03 18.03 50.32
CA LEU A 368 2.19 17.10 49.20
C LEU A 368 2.34 15.65 49.67
N GLN A 369 3.12 15.39 50.73
CA GLN A 369 3.25 14.05 51.29
C GLN A 369 1.97 13.53 51.95
N GLN A 370 1.18 14.38 52.60
CA GLN A 370 -0.13 13.98 53.15
C GLN A 370 -1.16 13.67 52.06
N ARG A 371 -1.17 14.42 50.95
CA ARG A 371 -2.03 14.14 49.79
C ARG A 371 -1.65 12.83 49.10
N ALA A 372 -0.36 12.57 48.88
CA ALA A 372 0.12 11.31 48.29
C ALA A 372 -0.27 10.08 49.13
N ARG A 373 -0.19 10.16 50.46
CA ARG A 373 -0.60 9.07 51.37
C ARG A 373 -2.11 8.79 51.35
N ARG A 374 -2.96 9.80 51.16
CA ARG A 374 -4.42 9.61 51.02
C ARG A 374 -4.78 8.91 49.70
N VAL A 375 -4.10 9.28 48.61
CA VAL A 375 -4.35 8.67 47.29
C VAL A 375 -3.94 7.19 47.29
N MET A 376 -2.80 6.85 47.90
CA MET A 376 -2.33 5.46 48.02
C MET A 376 -3.25 4.57 48.86
N ARG A 377 -3.85 5.09 49.94
CA ARG A 377 -4.84 4.30 50.72
C ARG A 377 -6.14 4.04 49.97
N ASN A 378 -6.60 5.00 49.17
CA ASN A 378 -7.82 4.83 48.37
C ASN A 378 -7.63 3.84 47.20
N LEU A 379 -6.41 3.67 46.72
CA LEU A 379 -6.07 2.68 45.69
C LEU A 379 -5.92 1.27 46.28
N ALA A 380 -5.38 1.13 47.50
CA ALA A 380 -5.24 -0.16 48.17
C ALA A 380 -6.59 -0.77 48.63
N GLY A 381 -7.61 0.05 48.90
CA GLY A 381 -8.92 -0.42 49.36
C GLY A 381 -9.86 -0.95 48.26
N ARG A 382 -9.47 -0.89 46.97
CA ARG A 382 -10.41 -1.11 45.85
C ARG A 382 -10.26 -2.41 45.07
N ASN A 383 -9.39 -3.35 45.46
CA ASN A 383 -9.29 -4.64 44.77
C ASN A 383 -9.18 -5.84 45.75
N ILE A 384 -9.94 -6.89 45.40
CA ILE A 384 -9.98 -8.27 45.93
C ILE A 384 -11.16 -8.57 46.87
N THR A 385 -12.31 -8.90 46.27
CA THR A 385 -13.18 -9.98 46.79
C THR A 385 -13.40 -11.00 45.66
N PRO A 386 -13.01 -12.29 45.84
CA PRO A 386 -13.29 -13.32 44.86
C PRO A 386 -14.73 -13.83 45.03
N ARG A 387 -15.51 -13.83 43.95
CA ARG A 387 -16.90 -14.28 43.93
C ARG A 387 -16.93 -15.81 43.75
N SER A 388 -17.13 -16.54 44.85
CA SER A 388 -17.33 -18.00 44.83
C SER A 388 -18.71 -18.35 44.26
N SER A 389 -18.73 -19.18 43.22
CA SER A 389 -19.93 -19.82 42.68
C SER A 389 -20.43 -20.92 43.61
N GLN A 390 -21.61 -20.74 44.22
CA GLN A 390 -22.37 -21.80 44.87
C GLN A 390 -23.30 -22.47 43.87
N THR A 391 -23.04 -23.74 43.62
CA THR A 391 -23.93 -24.72 42.99
C THR A 391 -25.03 -25.08 43.98
N LYS A 392 -26.31 -24.89 43.61
CA LYS A 392 -27.46 -25.40 44.36
C LYS A 392 -27.99 -26.63 43.65
N MET A 393 -27.80 -27.81 44.25
CA MET A 393 -28.62 -28.99 43.99
C MET A 393 -29.85 -28.90 44.89
N MET A 394 -31.02 -28.91 44.27
CA MET A 394 -32.24 -29.56 44.74
C MET A 394 -33.12 -29.83 43.53
#